data_AF-A0A6P8JV02-F1
#
_entry.id   AF-A0A6P8JV02-F1
#
_cell.length_a   1.000
_cell.length_b   1.000
_cell.length_c   1.000
_cell.angle_alpha   90.00
_cell.angle_beta   90.00
_cell.angle_gamma   90.00
#
_symmetry.space_group_name_H-M   'P 1'
#
loop_
_entity.id
_entity.type
_entity.pdbx_description
1 polymer ?
#
loop_
_entity_poly.entity_id
_entity_poly.type
_entity_poly.pdbx_seq_one_letter_code
_entity_poly.pdbx_strand_id
1 'polypeptide(L)'
;MPRQRPSNWRARTQAINIPLRSYETSNGISRTETGEVKPGAGEEDGSLSVQGSTSWSAPDGKKYEISFTADETGYHPKFRLVA
;
A
#
# COMPACT_ATOMS: atom_id res chain seq x y z
N MET A 1 -1.29 21.57 -41.38
CA MET A 1 -2.41 20.68 -41.01
C MET A 1 -2.10 20.07 -39.65
N PRO A 2 -2.88 20.32 -38.58
CA PRO A 2 -2.56 19.80 -37.25
C PRO A 2 -3.04 18.35 -37.09
N ARG A 3 -2.15 17.46 -36.64
CA ARG A 3 -2.47 16.07 -36.29
C ARG A 3 -3.43 16.08 -35.10
N GLN A 4 -4.68 15.71 -35.35
CA GLN A 4 -5.71 15.50 -34.34
C GLN A 4 -5.25 14.36 -33.39
N ARG A 5 -5.09 14.68 -32.11
CA ARG A 5 -4.83 13.70 -31.05
C ARG A 5 -6.13 12.92 -30.83
N PRO A 6 -6.12 11.57 -30.86
CA PRO A 6 -7.36 10.80 -30.69
C PRO A 6 -7.97 11.04 -29.31
N SER A 7 -9.26 11.40 -29.30
CA SER A 7 -10.08 11.80 -28.15
C SER A 7 -10.28 10.75 -27.04
N ASN A 8 -9.64 9.58 -27.15
CA ASN A 8 -9.76 8.47 -26.20
C ASN A 8 -8.60 8.39 -25.20
N TRP A 9 -7.66 9.34 -25.21
CA TRP A 9 -6.60 9.44 -24.20
C TRP A 9 -7.07 10.20 -22.96
N ARG A 10 -8.17 9.77 -22.35
CA ARG A 10 -8.44 10.13 -20.96
C ARG A 10 -7.47 9.30 -20.14
N ALA A 11 -6.37 9.92 -19.71
CA ALA A 11 -5.45 9.35 -18.75
C ALA A 11 -6.30 8.74 -17.62
N ARG A 12 -6.33 7.41 -17.54
CA ARG A 12 -6.82 6.75 -16.34
C ARG A 12 -5.74 6.98 -15.31
N THR A 13 -5.81 8.12 -14.64
CA THR A 13 -5.18 8.34 -13.35
C THR A 13 -5.92 7.46 -12.34
N GLN A 14 -5.76 6.15 -12.50
CA GLN A 14 -6.21 5.16 -11.53
C GLN A 14 -5.10 5.02 -10.49
N ALA A 15 -5.46 4.98 -9.22
CA ALA A 15 -4.50 4.69 -8.16
C ALA A 15 -3.75 3.39 -8.49
N ILE A 16 -2.42 3.46 -8.53
CA ILE A 16 -1.57 2.31 -8.85
C ILE A 16 -1.27 1.62 -7.53
N ASN A 17 -1.77 0.39 -7.39
CA ASN A 17 -1.44 -0.46 -6.26
C ASN A 17 -0.23 -1.32 -6.65
N ILE A 18 0.86 -1.14 -5.92
CA ILE A 18 2.17 -1.72 -6.19
C ILE A 18 2.48 -2.70 -5.05
N PRO A 19 2.46 -4.02 -5.28
CA PRO A 19 2.93 -4.97 -4.29
C PRO A 19 4.45 -4.79 -4.11
N LEU A 20 4.87 -4.37 -2.93
CA LEU A 20 6.29 -4.13 -2.63
C LEU A 20 6.94 -5.40 -2.10
N ARG A 21 6.32 -6.02 -1.09
CA ARG A 21 6.87 -7.20 -0.44
C ARG A 21 5.77 -8.05 0.17
N SER A 22 5.77 -9.34 -0.13
CA SER A 22 4.90 -10.31 0.52
C SER A 22 5.71 -11.56 0.83
N TYR A 23 5.75 -11.97 2.09
CA TYR A 23 6.37 -13.23 2.47
C TYR A 23 5.61 -13.89 3.61
N GLU A 24 5.66 -15.21 3.59
CA GLU A 24 5.14 -16.07 4.65
C GLU A 24 6.28 -16.95 5.14
N THR A 25 6.43 -17.04 6.44
CA THR A 25 7.42 -17.91 7.08
C THR A 25 6.72 -19.17 7.57
N SER A 26 7.44 -20.30 7.62
CA SER A 26 6.92 -21.56 8.19
C SER A 26 6.44 -21.43 9.65
N ASN A 27 6.81 -20.35 10.33
CA ASN A 27 6.45 -20.06 11.71
C ASN A 27 5.08 -19.36 11.82
N GLY A 28 4.34 -19.22 10.71
CA GLY A 28 3.04 -18.54 10.67
C GLY A 28 3.12 -17.01 10.76
N ILE A 29 4.28 -16.44 10.41
CA ILE A 29 4.44 -14.99 10.23
C ILE A 29 4.15 -14.66 8.77
N SER A 30 3.17 -13.81 8.52
CA SER A 30 2.82 -13.33 7.18
C SER A 30 2.98 -11.81 7.15
N ARG A 31 3.75 -11.30 6.20
CA ARG A 31 3.93 -9.86 5.98
C ARG A 31 3.53 -9.50 4.57
N THR A 32 2.79 -8.40 4.41
CA THR A 32 2.40 -7.84 3.13
C THR A 32 2.62 -6.34 3.16
N GLU A 33 3.24 -5.80 2.12
CA GLU A 33 3.56 -4.40 1.95
C GLU A 33 3.14 -3.97 0.55
N THR A 34 2.41 -2.88 0.48
CA THR A 34 1.75 -2.40 -0.72
C THR A 34 1.87 -0.88 -0.79
N GLY A 35 2.44 -0.39 -1.87
CA GLY A 35 2.42 1.03 -2.21
C GLY A 35 1.13 1.37 -2.93
N GLU A 36 0.47 2.45 -2.53
CA GLU A 36 -0.64 3.06 -3.24
C GLU A 36 -0.18 4.43 -3.75
N VAL A 37 -0.05 4.55 -5.06
CA VAL A 37 0.22 5.83 -5.72
C VAL A 37 -1.12 6.43 -6.10
N LYS A 38 -1.52 7.51 -5.45
CA LYS A 38 -2.70 8.28 -5.82
C LYS A 38 -2.27 9.34 -6.84
N PRO A 39 -2.74 9.26 -8.09
CA PRO A 39 -2.45 10.30 -9.04
C PRO A 39 -3.21 11.58 -8.66
N GLY A 40 -2.47 12.67 -8.48
CA GLY A 40 -3.03 14.00 -8.28
C GLY A 40 -3.51 14.63 -9.59
N ALA A 41 -4.06 15.84 -9.50
CA ALA A 41 -4.50 16.60 -10.67
C ALA A 41 -3.33 17.09 -11.55
N GLY A 42 -2.11 17.09 -11.01
CA GLY A 42 -0.85 17.39 -11.70
C GLY A 42 0.28 16.44 -11.28
N GLU A 43 1.41 16.47 -12.00
CA GLU A 43 2.58 15.58 -11.78
C GLU A 43 3.23 15.78 -10.39
N GLU A 44 3.04 16.96 -9.82
CA GLU A 44 3.49 17.39 -8.49
C GLU A 44 2.47 17.16 -7.36
N ASP A 45 1.24 16.77 -7.69
CA ASP A 45 0.12 16.57 -6.76
C ASP A 45 -0.09 15.07 -6.44
N GLY A 46 0.76 14.20 -7.01
CA GLY A 46 0.71 12.77 -6.77
C GLY A 46 1.21 12.41 -5.38
N SER A 47 0.34 11.88 -4.52
CA SER A 47 0.72 11.35 -3.21
C SER A 47 1.06 9.87 -3.31
N LEU A 48 2.20 9.47 -2.74
CA LEU A 48 2.53 8.07 -2.49
C LEU A 48 2.21 7.74 -1.03
N SER A 49 1.38 6.72 -0.82
CA SER A 49 1.16 6.15 0.51
C SER A 49 1.60 4.69 0.50
N VAL A 50 2.43 4.28 1.45
CA VAL A 50 2.83 2.88 1.62
C VAL A 50 2.10 2.31 2.81
N GLN A 51 1.35 1.24 2.61
CA GLN A 51 0.69 0.52 3.70
C GLN A 51 1.15 -0.92 3.74
N GLY A 52 1.17 -1.49 4.93
CA GLY A 52 1.50 -2.89 5.09
C GLY A 52 0.86 -3.48 6.33
N SER A 53 0.81 -4.80 6.37
CA SER A 53 0.41 -5.58 7.52
C SER A 53 1.41 -6.69 7.78
N THR A 54 1.67 -6.97 9.04
CA THR A 54 2.47 -8.10 9.50
C THR A 54 1.68 -8.79 10.59
N SER A 55 1.33 -10.05 10.36
CA SER A 55 0.68 -10.90 11.34
C SER A 55 1.62 -12.00 11.79
N TRP A 56 1.60 -12.33 13.09
CA TRP A 56 2.36 -13.44 13.64
C TRP A 56 1.65 -14.07 14.83
N SER A 57 1.97 -15.34 15.08
CA SER A 57 1.53 -16.07 16.27
C SER A 57 2.60 -15.95 17.36
N ALA A 58 2.23 -15.44 18.52
CA ALA A 58 3.12 -15.35 19.67
C ALA A 58 3.16 -16.66 20.47
N PRO A 59 4.22 -16.87 21.26
CA PRO A 59 4.34 -18.04 22.15
C PRO A 59 3.20 -18.14 23.18
N ASP A 60 2.51 -17.04 23.50
CA ASP A 60 1.28 -17.01 24.32
C ASP A 60 0.05 -17.66 23.63
N GLY A 61 0.16 -18.15 22.40
CA GLY A 61 -0.96 -18.69 21.60
C GLY A 61 -1.84 -17.62 20.95
N LYS A 62 -1.52 -16.34 21.16
CA LYS A 62 -2.24 -15.19 20.62
C LYS A 62 -1.72 -14.77 19.26
N LYS A 63 -2.60 -14.28 18.38
CA LYS A 63 -2.22 -13.72 17.08
C LYS A 63 -2.19 -12.21 17.13
N TYR A 64 -1.03 -11.66 16.79
CA TYR A 64 -0.83 -10.22 16.71
C TYR A 64 -0.76 -9.79 15.25
N GLU A 65 -1.30 -8.61 14.99
CA GLU A 65 -1.22 -7.95 13.69
C GLU A 65 -0.74 -6.52 13.90
N ILE A 66 0.32 -6.16 13.20
CA ILE A 66 0.75 -4.77 13.04
C ILE A 66 0.37 -4.37 11.63
N SER A 67 -0.50 -3.39 11.50
CA SER A 67 -0.67 -2.64 10.26
C SER A 67 0.08 -1.32 10.37
N PHE A 68 0.58 -0.81 9.26
CA PHE A 68 1.20 0.49 9.21
C PHE A 68 0.81 1.24 7.96
N THR A 69 0.76 2.56 8.06
CA THR A 69 0.54 3.46 6.94
C THR A 69 1.62 4.53 6.98
N ALA A 70 2.38 4.65 5.91
CA ALA A 70 3.38 5.67 5.69
C ALA A 70 2.85 6.61 4.60
N ASP A 71 2.65 7.86 4.97
CA ASP A 71 2.13 8.91 4.10
C ASP A 71 2.90 10.21 4.37
N GLU A 72 2.48 11.31 3.74
CA GLU A 72 3.17 12.61 3.82
C GLU A 72 3.29 13.14 5.26
N THR A 73 2.46 12.65 6.17
CA THR A 73 2.48 13.05 7.60
C THR A 73 3.38 12.17 8.46
N GLY A 74 4.00 11.13 7.89
CA GLY A 74 4.93 10.22 8.55
C GLY A 74 4.43 8.78 8.63
N TYR A 75 4.99 8.02 9.58
CA TYR A 75 4.70 6.60 9.78
C TYR A 75 3.69 6.40 10.92
N HIS A 76 2.54 5.81 10.61
CA HIS A 76 1.43 5.55 11.52
C HIS A 76 1.26 4.05 11.74
N PRO A 77 1.84 3.49 12.81
CA PRO A 77 1.64 2.09 13.17
C PRO A 77 0.31 1.89 13.90
N LYS A 78 -0.35 0.78 13.60
CA LYS A 78 -1.55 0.30 14.27
C LYS A 78 -1.33 -1.14 14.70
N PHE A 79 -1.21 -1.33 16.01
CA PHE A 79 -1.12 -2.64 16.62
C PHE A 79 -2.52 -3.13 16.99
N ARG A 80 -2.85 -4.38 16.63
CA ARG A 80 -4.11 -5.02 16.99
C ARG A 80 -3.89 -6.46 17.40
N LEU A 81 -4.58 -6.88 18.46
CA LEU A 81 -4.76 -8.28 18.81
C LEU A 81 -5.90 -8.86 17.95
N VAL A 82 -5.61 -9.92 17.21
CA VAL A 82 -6.57 -10.54 16.27
C VAL A 82 -7.27 -11.74 16.90
N ALA A 83 -6.55 -12.51 17.72
CA ALA A 83 -7.06 -13.69 18.42
C ALA A 83 -6.31 -13.93 19.73
#